data_AF-A0A2N9MPX5-F1
#
_entry.id   AF-A0A2N9MPX5-F1
#
_cell.length_a   1.000
_cell.length_b   1.000
_cell.length_c   1.000
_cell.angle_alpha   90.00
_cell.angle_beta   90.00
_cell.angle_gamma   90.00
#
_symmetry.space_group_name_H-M   'P 1'
#
loop_
_entity.id
_entity.type
_entity.pdbx_description
1 polymer ?
#
loop_
_entity_poly.entity_id
_entity_poly.type
_entity_poly.pdbx_seq_one_letter_code
_entity_poly.pdbx_strand_id
1 'polypeptide(L)'
;MAQGPDRDENAGQEMVTLFSSSNVDAELETNNIHAILQASGIPSMVVGPSVIPSLEFQVQVPRANLEEAEKVIAEAQAAGPEAAAEAEAATE
;
A
#
# COMPACT_ATOMS: atom_id res chain seq x y z
N MET A 1 -41.29 0.94 -16.01
CA MET A 1 -40.21 0.55 -15.07
C MET A 1 -38.95 0.30 -15.89
N ALA A 2 -37.99 1.21 -15.89
CA ALA A 2 -36.70 0.99 -16.53
C ALA A 2 -35.63 1.86 -15.85
N GLN A 3 -34.57 1.17 -15.39
CA GLN A 3 -33.29 1.66 -14.87
C GLN A 3 -33.30 2.45 -13.55
N GLY A 4 -33.01 1.76 -12.44
CA GLY A 4 -32.31 2.39 -11.31
C GLY A 4 -30.83 2.53 -11.68
N PRO A 5 -30.13 3.61 -11.29
CA PRO A 5 -28.69 3.67 -11.49
C PRO A 5 -28.02 3.01 -10.28
N ASP A 6 -27.52 1.79 -10.49
CA ASP A 6 -26.59 1.05 -9.62
C ASP A 6 -25.23 1.79 -9.54
N ARG A 7 -25.20 3.01 -8.97
CA ARG A 7 -24.09 3.96 -9.25
C ARG A 7 -22.96 4.05 -8.24
N ASP A 8 -22.97 3.30 -7.13
CA ASP A 8 -21.93 3.47 -6.10
C ASP A 8 -21.27 2.15 -5.63
N GLU A 9 -21.57 1.00 -6.25
CA GLU A 9 -21.03 -0.32 -5.84
C GLU A 9 -19.49 -0.41 -5.98
N ASN A 10 -18.86 0.44 -6.79
CA ASN A 10 -17.40 0.45 -6.98
C ASN A 10 -16.64 1.46 -6.09
N ALA A 11 -17.34 2.33 -5.33
CA ALA A 11 -16.67 3.36 -4.51
C ALA A 11 -15.82 2.76 -3.38
N GLY A 12 -16.16 1.54 -2.92
CA GLY A 12 -15.35 0.77 -1.97
C GLY A 12 -14.20 -0.03 -2.61
N GLN A 13 -14.17 -0.14 -3.94
CA GLN A 13 -13.16 -0.90 -4.69
C GLN A 13 -12.15 -0.01 -5.43
N GLU A 14 -12.31 1.31 -5.35
CA GLU A 14 -11.36 2.25 -5.96
C GLU A 14 -10.04 2.19 -5.19
N MET A 15 -9.06 1.49 -5.78
CA MET A 15 -7.69 1.47 -5.27
C MET A 15 -7.02 2.80 -5.60
N VAL A 16 -6.52 3.45 -4.57
CA VAL A 16 -5.85 4.75 -4.64
C VAL A 16 -4.41 4.59 -4.23
N THR A 17 -3.53 5.38 -4.84
CA THR A 17 -2.10 5.35 -4.52
C THR A 17 -1.87 6.07 -3.20
N LEU A 18 -1.39 5.32 -2.22
CA LEU A 18 -1.03 5.81 -0.89
C LEU A 18 0.43 6.26 -0.85
N PHE A 19 1.29 5.50 -1.52
CA PHE A 19 2.72 5.77 -1.59
C PHE A 19 3.22 5.47 -3.00
N SER A 20 4.12 6.29 -3.53
CA SER A 20 4.81 6.05 -4.80
C SER A 20 6.26 6.50 -4.66
N SER A 21 7.18 5.66 -5.13
CA SER A 21 8.61 5.95 -5.13
C SER A 21 9.24 5.43 -6.43
N SER A 22 10.07 6.30 -7.01
CA SER A 22 10.88 6.02 -8.21
C SER A 22 12.36 5.78 -7.87
N ASN A 23 12.70 5.69 -6.57
CA ASN A 23 14.07 5.52 -6.11
C ASN A 23 14.57 4.08 -6.30
N VAL A 24 15.88 3.90 -6.14
CA VAL A 24 16.53 2.58 -6.22
C VAL A 24 15.99 1.64 -5.12
N ASP A 25 15.69 2.20 -3.95
CA ASP A 25 15.15 1.48 -2.79
C ASP A 25 13.61 1.38 -2.82
N ALA A 26 12.96 1.83 -3.89
CA ALA A 26 11.50 1.92 -3.94
C ALA A 26 10.80 0.56 -3.79
N GLU A 27 11.38 -0.52 -4.31
CA GLU A 27 10.83 -1.88 -4.12
C GLU A 27 10.80 -2.27 -2.63
N LEU A 28 11.86 -1.93 -1.90
CA LEU A 28 12.04 -2.21 -0.48
C LEU A 28 11.10 -1.33 0.35
N GLU A 29 11.06 -0.02 0.10
CA GLU A 29 10.12 0.91 0.77
C GLU A 29 8.67 0.48 0.59
N THR A 30 8.30 0.11 -0.64
CA THR A 30 6.94 -0.28 -1.01
C THR A 30 6.55 -1.61 -0.37
N ASN A 31 7.46 -2.59 -0.30
CA ASN A 31 7.26 -3.83 0.47
C ASN A 31 7.13 -3.57 1.96
N ASN A 32 7.95 -2.67 2.51
CA ASN A 32 7.90 -2.35 3.94
C ASN A 32 6.55 -1.75 4.33
N ILE A 33 6.08 -0.76 3.57
CA ILE A 33 4.77 -0.15 3.75
C ILE A 33 3.65 -1.19 3.59
N HIS A 34 3.75 -2.06 2.58
CA HIS A 34 2.78 -3.15 2.39
C HIS A 34 2.71 -4.08 3.62
N ALA A 35 3.86 -4.47 4.18
CA ALA A 35 3.92 -5.31 5.38
C ALA A 35 3.31 -4.62 6.62
N ILE A 36 3.59 -3.33 6.83
CA ILE A 36 3.01 -2.54 7.92
C ILE A 36 1.48 -2.51 7.79
N LEU A 37 0.96 -2.21 6.60
CA LEU A 37 -0.47 -2.15 6.35
C LEU A 37 -1.15 -3.51 6.56
N GLN A 38 -0.52 -4.60 6.09
CA GLN A 38 -1.02 -5.96 6.32
C GLN A 38 -1.04 -6.32 7.81
N ALA A 39 -0.01 -5.94 8.58
CA ALA A 39 0.02 -6.15 10.03
C ALA A 39 -1.11 -5.41 10.76
N SER A 40 -1.50 -4.23 10.27
CA SER A 40 -2.66 -3.48 10.75
C SER A 40 -4.01 -4.00 10.22
N GLY A 41 -4.01 -5.02 9.36
CA GLY A 41 -5.22 -5.58 8.75
C GLY A 41 -5.78 -4.76 7.59
N ILE A 42 -5.00 -3.83 7.04
CA ILE A 42 -5.39 -2.97 5.92
C ILE A 42 -5.03 -3.67 4.60
N PRO A 43 -6.01 -3.95 3.73
CA PRO A 43 -5.73 -4.48 2.41
C PRO A 43 -4.91 -3.47 1.60
N SER A 44 -3.75 -3.89 1.11
CA SER A 44 -2.86 -3.08 0.28
C SER A 44 -2.30 -3.91 -0.89
N MET A 45 -1.90 -3.24 -1.96
CA MET A 45 -1.33 -3.85 -3.16
C MET A 45 -0.10 -3.08 -3.61
N VAL A 46 1.01 -3.80 -3.81
CA VAL A 46 2.22 -3.25 -4.42
C VAL A 46 2.10 -3.35 -5.93
N VAL A 47 2.24 -2.23 -6.62
CA VAL A 47 2.30 -2.14 -8.08
C VAL A 47 3.64 -1.52 -8.45
N GLY A 48 4.32 -2.07 -9.44
CA GLY A 48 5.65 -1.59 -9.82
C GLY A 48 6.04 -1.92 -11.25
N PRO A 49 7.28 -1.62 -11.63
CA PRO A 49 7.77 -1.74 -13.01
C PRO A 49 7.70 -3.15 -13.57
N SER A 50 7.74 -4.17 -12.69
CA SER A 50 7.58 -5.59 -13.07
C SER A 50 6.20 -5.90 -13.67
N VAL A 51 5.17 -5.11 -13.33
CA VAL A 51 3.81 -5.26 -13.85
C VAL A 51 3.56 -4.28 -15.00
N ILE A 52 4.11 -3.06 -14.91
CA ILE A 52 3.98 -2.02 -15.94
C ILE A 52 5.37 -1.40 -16.17
N PRO A 53 6.04 -1.66 -17.32
CA PRO A 53 7.47 -1.36 -17.52
C PRO A 53 7.86 0.14 -17.53
N SER A 54 6.89 1.05 -17.38
CA SER A 54 7.09 2.50 -17.28
C SER A 54 6.61 3.08 -15.95
N LEU A 55 6.12 2.25 -15.03
CA LEU A 55 5.51 2.68 -13.79
C LEU A 55 6.50 2.52 -12.64
N GLU A 56 6.54 3.53 -11.78
CA GLU A 56 7.28 3.50 -10.53
C GLU A 56 6.64 2.55 -9.50
N PHE A 57 7.38 2.17 -8.46
CA PHE A 57 6.82 1.33 -7.41
C PHE A 57 5.86 2.15 -6.57
N GLN A 58 4.69 1.60 -6.29
CA GLN A 58 3.61 2.26 -5.58
C GLN A 58 2.78 1.28 -4.75
N VAL A 59 2.40 1.70 -3.54
CA VAL A 59 1.42 1.00 -2.71
C VAL A 59 0.06 1.61 -2.95
N GLN A 60 -0.90 0.76 -3.29
CA GLN A 60 -2.30 1.13 -3.41
C GLN A 60 -3.12 0.51 -2.28
N VAL A 61 -4.11 1.26 -1.80
CA VAL A 61 -5.07 0.81 -0.79
C VAL A 61 -6.49 1.17 -1.24
N PRO A 62 -7.53 0.50 -0.75
CA PRO A 62 -8.90 0.94 -0.97
C PRO A 62 -9.08 2.36 -0.44
N ARG A 63 -9.78 3.21 -1.20
CA ARG A 63 -10.08 4.59 -0.81
C ARG A 63 -10.70 4.72 0.58
N ALA A 64 -11.51 3.74 0.99
CA ALA A 64 -12.11 3.67 2.32
C ALA A 64 -11.08 3.54 3.47
N ASN A 65 -9.90 3.00 3.17
CA ASN A 65 -8.82 2.75 4.11
C ASN A 65 -7.66 3.74 3.95
N LEU A 66 -7.72 4.69 3.01
CA LEU A 66 -6.63 5.64 2.75
C LEU A 66 -6.23 6.40 4.02
N GLU A 67 -7.18 7.04 4.71
CA GLU A 67 -6.90 7.81 5.93
C GLU A 67 -6.30 6.96 7.05
N GLU A 68 -6.80 5.73 7.22
CA GLU A 68 -6.28 4.80 8.23
C GLU A 68 -4.88 4.33 7.85
N ALA A 69 -4.64 4.06 6.56
CA ALA A 69 -3.35 3.63 6.05
C ALA A 69 -2.29 4.73 6.20
N GLU A 70 -2.63 5.99 5.91
CA GLU A 70 -1.75 7.15 6.14
C GLU A 70 -1.39 7.28 7.62
N LYS A 71 -2.38 7.12 8.52
CA LYS A 71 -2.13 7.14 9.97
C LYS A 71 -1.22 6.01 10.40
N VAL A 72 -1.50 4.78 9.98
CA VAL A 72 -0.70 3.61 10.32
C VAL A 72 0.74 3.77 9.85
N ILE A 73 0.98 4.28 8.64
CA ILE A 73 2.33 4.56 8.14
C ILE A 73 2.99 5.66 8.97
N ALA A 74 2.28 6.74 9.26
CA ALA A 74 2.81 7.83 10.09
C ALA A 74 3.15 7.34 11.51
N GLU A 75 2.32 6.49 12.10
CA GLU A 75 2.56 5.86 13.39
C GLU A 75 3.74 4.88 13.33
N ALA A 76 3.87 4.09 12.27
CA ALA A 76 5.02 3.20 12.08
C ALA A 76 6.33 3.96 11.87
N GLN A 77 6.31 5.05 11.08
CA GLN A 77 7.46 5.94 10.91
C GLN A 77 7.82 6.67 12.21
N ALA A 78 6.82 7.09 13.00
CA ALA A 78 7.02 7.73 14.30
C ALA A 78 7.48 6.72 15.37
N ALA A 79 7.04 5.46 15.29
CA ALA A 79 7.50 4.36 16.12
C ALA A 79 8.94 3.94 15.76
N GLY A 80 9.42 4.30 14.58
CA GLY A 80 10.83 4.32 14.22
C GLY A 80 11.33 3.14 13.37
N PRO A 81 12.48 3.32 12.70
CA PRO A 81 13.00 2.48 11.62
C PRO A 81 13.56 1.10 12.01
N GLU A 82 13.29 0.60 13.22
CA GLU A 82 13.87 -0.66 13.71
C GLU A 82 13.06 -1.92 13.35
N ALA A 83 11.74 -1.80 13.08
CA ALA A 83 10.88 -2.98 12.88
C ALA A 83 11.04 -3.66 11.50
N ALA A 84 11.69 -3.00 10.54
CA ALA A 84 11.87 -3.48 9.17
C ALA A 84 13.11 -4.38 8.98
N ALA A 85 14.11 -4.24 9.85
CA ALA A 85 15.41 -4.87 9.70
C ALA A 85 15.47 -6.33 10.21
N GLU A 86 14.36 -6.86 10.71
CA GLU A 86 14.33 -8.20 11.34
C GLU A 86 13.93 -9.34 10.38
N ALA A 87 13.55 -9.04 9.13
CA ALA A 87 13.16 -10.06 8.15
C ALA A 87 14.35 -10.66 7.35
N GLU A 88 15.60 -10.28 7.65
CA GLU A 88 16.80 -10.78 6.95
C GLU A 88 17.68 -11.71 7.83
N ALA A 89 17.19 -12.18 8.98
CA ALA A 89 17.94 -13.10 9.86
C ALA A 89 17.36 -14.54 9.91
N ALA A 90 16.66 -14.97 8.86
CA ALA A 90 16.05 -16.30 8.79
C ALA A 90 16.46 -17.09 7.53
N THR A 91 17.73 -17.03 7.11
CA THR A 91 18.27 -18.04 6.17
C THR A 91 19.79 -18.12 6.17
N GLU A 92 20.40 -18.58 7.27
CA GLU A 92 21.67 -19.33 7.20
C GLU A 92 21.62 -20.57 8.12
#